data_AF-A0A949F8C7-F1
#
_entry.id   AF-A0A949F8C7-F1
#
_cell.length_a   1.000
_cell.length_b   1.000
_cell.length_c   1.000
_cell.angle_alpha   90.00
_cell.angle_beta   90.00
_cell.angle_gamma   90.00
#
_symmetry.space_group_name_H-M   'P 1'
#
loop_
_entity.id
_entity.type
_entity.pdbx_description
1 polymer ?
#
loop_
_entity_poly.entity_id
_entity_poly.type
_entity_poly.pdbx_seq_one_letter_code
_entity_poly.pdbx_strand_id
1 'polypeptide(L)'
;MPNRLKSPCSVPGCPNLVEPGTGGRCEKHKRPAWDGRTWQDNPWSTPEGQRLRRQVVKEEPNCRVCGRPTNSVDHIHPRAWGGSHARENLQGLCLGCQKAKTQKEATAGRKGYRR
;
A
#
# COMPACT_ATOMS: atom_id res chain seq x y z
N MET A 1 -16.94 -21.90 -30.70
CA MET A 1 -17.71 -21.21 -29.63
C MET A 1 -17.89 -19.75 -30.05
N PRO A 2 -19.09 -19.16 -29.95
CA PRO A 2 -19.28 -17.77 -30.37
C PRO A 2 -18.42 -16.83 -29.53
N ASN A 3 -17.78 -15.88 -30.19
CA ASN A 3 -16.92 -14.89 -29.52
C ASN A 3 -17.77 -14.09 -28.53
N ARG A 4 -17.33 -14.01 -27.28
CA ARG A 4 -18.06 -13.26 -26.25
C ARG A 4 -18.08 -11.79 -26.67
N LEU A 5 -19.25 -11.15 -26.63
CA LEU A 5 -19.38 -9.72 -26.94
C LEU A 5 -18.51 -8.89 -25.97
N LYS A 6 -18.03 -7.73 -26.46
CA LYS A 6 -17.31 -6.76 -25.63
C LYS A 6 -18.23 -6.26 -24.52
N SER A 7 -17.70 -6.14 -23.30
CA SER A 7 -18.45 -5.64 -22.14
C SER A 7 -18.04 -4.20 -21.80
N PRO A 8 -18.89 -3.40 -21.13
CA PRO A 8 -18.47 -2.11 -20.62
C PRO A 8 -17.35 -2.26 -19.58
N CYS A 9 -16.51 -1.23 -19.46
CA CYS A 9 -15.51 -1.17 -18.40
C CYS A 9 -16.16 -1.13 -17.01
N SER A 10 -15.61 -1.87 -16.05
CA SER A 10 -16.11 -1.95 -14.67
C SER A 10 -15.85 -0.69 -13.83
N VAL A 11 -15.13 0.30 -14.34
CA VAL A 11 -14.92 1.57 -13.66
C VAL A 11 -16.16 2.45 -13.84
N PRO A 12 -16.84 2.89 -12.76
CA PRO A 12 -18.04 3.70 -12.86
C PRO A 12 -17.80 4.97 -13.69
N GLY A 13 -18.66 5.21 -14.70
CA GLY A 13 -18.59 6.38 -15.57
C GLY A 13 -17.59 6.29 -16.73
N CYS A 14 -16.88 5.16 -16.90
CA CYS A 14 -16.01 4.95 -18.06
C CYS A 14 -16.83 4.46 -19.27
N PRO A 15 -16.85 5.17 -20.41
CA PRO A 15 -17.64 4.78 -21.58
C PRO A 15 -16.96 3.68 -22.43
N ASN A 16 -15.74 3.27 -22.10
CA ASN A 16 -14.96 2.36 -22.93
C ASN A 16 -15.46 0.91 -22.82
N LEU A 17 -15.40 0.19 -23.95
CA LEU A 17 -15.64 -1.25 -24.02
C LEU A 17 -14.34 -2.03 -23.78
N VAL A 18 -14.46 -3.25 -23.31
CA VAL A 18 -13.34 -4.15 -22.99
C VAL A 18 -13.52 -5.49 -23.69
N GLU A 19 -12.40 -6.04 -24.17
CA GLU A 19 -12.38 -7.36 -24.78
C GLU A 19 -12.59 -8.45 -23.71
N PRO A 20 -13.22 -9.58 -24.06
CA PRO A 20 -13.30 -10.75 -23.19
C PRO A 20 -11.91 -11.18 -22.69
N GLY A 21 -11.80 -11.51 -21.40
CA GLY A 21 -10.54 -11.97 -20.79
C GLY A 21 -9.61 -10.86 -20.26
N THR A 22 -9.93 -9.58 -20.48
CA THR A 22 -9.13 -8.44 -19.97
C THR A 22 -9.42 -8.05 -18.51
N GLY A 23 -10.21 -8.86 -17.79
CA GLY A 23 -10.54 -8.60 -16.38
C GLY A 23 -11.49 -7.43 -16.16
N GLY A 24 -12.26 -7.03 -17.18
CA GLY A 24 -13.30 -6.00 -17.04
C GLY A 24 -12.80 -4.56 -17.10
N ARG A 25 -11.52 -4.31 -17.44
CA ARG A 25 -10.94 -2.95 -17.45
C ARG A 25 -10.33 -2.59 -18.80
N CYS A 26 -10.59 -1.35 -19.23
CA CYS A 26 -10.03 -0.83 -20.47
C CYS A 26 -8.55 -0.49 -20.30
N GLU A 27 -7.86 -0.16 -21.39
CA GLU A 27 -6.43 0.18 -21.39
C GLU A 27 -6.08 1.25 -20.35
N LYS A 28 -6.91 2.29 -20.24
CA LYS A 28 -6.74 3.40 -19.28
C LYS A 28 -6.88 2.97 -17.82
N HIS A 29 -7.55 1.86 -17.55
CA HIS A 29 -7.86 1.35 -16.21
C HIS A 29 -7.18 0.01 -15.91
N LYS A 30 -6.19 -0.37 -16.72
CA LYS A 30 -5.38 -1.55 -16.44
C LYS A 30 -4.63 -1.37 -15.12
N ARG A 31 -4.59 -2.43 -14.32
CA ARG A 31 -3.69 -2.48 -13.17
C ARG A 31 -2.28 -2.69 -13.73
N PRO A 32 -1.26 -2.07 -13.14
CA PRO A 32 0.11 -2.43 -13.47
C PRO A 32 0.30 -3.92 -13.22
N ALA A 33 1.11 -4.55 -14.07
CA ALA A 33 1.56 -5.91 -13.83
C ALA A 33 2.26 -5.97 -12.46
N TRP A 34 2.21 -7.14 -11.83
CA TRP A 34 3.00 -7.36 -10.63
C TRP A 34 4.48 -7.13 -10.96
N ASP A 35 5.17 -6.41 -10.10
CA ASP A 35 6.51 -5.87 -10.36
C ASP A 35 7.65 -6.79 -9.90
N GLY A 36 7.36 -8.07 -9.64
CA GLY A 36 8.39 -9.05 -9.29
C GLY A 36 8.81 -9.06 -7.81
N ARG A 37 8.33 -8.12 -6.99
CA ARG A 37 8.81 -7.97 -5.60
C ARG A 37 8.56 -9.21 -4.75
N THR A 38 9.62 -9.70 -4.13
CA THR A 38 9.67 -10.86 -3.24
C THR A 38 9.68 -10.45 -1.76
N TRP A 39 9.70 -11.42 -0.86
CA TRP A 39 9.85 -11.16 0.58
C TRP A 39 11.22 -10.54 0.93
N GLN A 40 12.25 -10.80 0.12
CA GLN A 40 13.60 -10.24 0.31
C GLN A 40 13.62 -8.72 0.08
N ASP A 41 12.70 -8.19 -0.74
CA ASP A 41 12.52 -6.75 -0.99
C ASP A 41 11.83 -6.00 0.16
N ASN A 42 11.43 -6.72 1.22
CA ASN A 42 10.92 -6.11 2.43
C ASN A 42 12.09 -5.54 3.25
N PRO A 43 12.17 -4.22 3.44
CA PRO A 43 13.29 -3.61 4.17
C PRO A 43 13.32 -4.03 5.65
N TRP A 44 12.22 -4.53 6.20
CA TRP A 44 12.20 -5.09 7.55
C TRP A 44 12.82 -6.49 7.66
N SER A 45 13.12 -7.16 6.54
CA SER A 45 13.75 -8.50 6.55
C SER A 45 15.26 -8.42 6.75
N THR A 46 15.90 -7.30 6.43
CA THR A 46 17.36 -7.14 6.53
C THR A 46 17.81 -6.85 7.97
N PRO A 47 19.07 -7.18 8.34
CA PRO A 47 19.63 -6.82 9.64
C PRO A 47 19.57 -5.31 9.93
N GLU A 48 19.80 -4.47 8.94
CA GLU A 48 19.77 -3.01 9.05
C GLU A 48 18.35 -2.52 9.37
N GLY A 49 17.34 -3.03 8.67
CA GLY A 49 15.94 -2.69 8.94
C GLY A 49 15.49 -3.16 10.32
N GLN A 50 15.95 -4.33 10.77
CA GLN A 50 15.67 -4.80 12.13
C GLN A 50 16.33 -3.91 13.20
N ARG A 51 17.56 -3.45 12.97
CA ARG A 51 18.25 -2.49 13.87
C ARG A 51 17.50 -1.16 13.92
N LEU A 52 17.14 -0.62 12.76
CA LEU A 52 16.39 0.63 12.66
C LEU A 52 15.02 0.53 13.34
N ARG A 53 14.33 -0.61 13.20
CA ARG A 53 13.07 -0.86 13.92
C ARG A 53 13.27 -0.78 15.44
N ARG A 54 14.30 -1.44 15.98
CA ARG A 54 14.61 -1.40 17.42
C ARG A 54 14.96 0.01 17.89
N GLN A 55 15.71 0.75 17.08
CA GLN A 55 16.05 2.15 17.36
C GLN A 55 14.78 3.01 17.48
N VAL A 56 13.87 2.94 16.50
CA VAL A 56 12.62 3.74 16.54
C VAL A 56 11.78 3.40 17.77
N VAL A 57 11.63 2.12 18.12
CA VAL A 57 10.86 1.73 19.32
C VAL A 57 11.51 2.25 20.61
N LYS A 58 12.84 2.31 20.68
CA LYS A 58 13.57 2.85 21.83
C LYS A 58 13.42 4.37 21.95
N GLU A 59 13.45 5.08 20.84
CA GLU A 59 13.31 6.54 20.80
C GLU A 59 11.85 6.99 20.96
N GLU A 60 10.90 6.18 20.50
CA GLU A 60 9.47 6.47 20.51
C GLU A 60 8.68 5.37 21.25
N PRO A 61 8.84 5.27 22.58
CA PRO A 61 8.15 4.25 23.38
C PRO A 61 6.62 4.42 23.39
N ASN A 62 6.12 5.60 23.03
CA ASN A 62 4.72 5.96 22.97
C ASN A 62 4.30 6.24 21.52
N CYS A 63 3.12 5.75 21.16
CA CYS A 63 2.48 5.93 19.86
C CYS A 63 2.32 7.42 19.56
N ARG A 64 2.86 7.88 18.42
CA ARG A 64 2.77 9.29 18.01
C ARG A 64 1.34 9.81 17.84
N VAL A 65 0.36 8.93 17.66
CA VAL A 65 -1.04 9.31 17.40
C VAL A 65 -1.88 9.35 18.67
N CYS A 66 -1.67 8.43 19.62
CA CYS A 66 -2.58 8.27 20.76
C CYS A 66 -1.89 8.10 22.12
N GLY A 67 -0.55 8.13 22.19
CA GLY A 67 0.22 8.07 23.43
C GLY A 67 0.32 6.70 24.11
N ARG A 68 -0.44 5.68 23.65
CA ARG A 68 -0.31 4.28 24.12
C ARG A 68 1.07 3.68 23.78
N PRO A 69 1.53 2.61 24.44
CA PRO A 69 2.81 1.98 24.12
C PRO A 69 2.94 1.62 22.63
N THR A 70 4.13 1.87 22.07
CA THR A 70 4.49 1.51 20.69
C THR A 70 4.71 0.01 20.57
N ASN A 71 4.10 -0.62 19.57
CA ASN A 71 4.30 -2.05 19.26
C ASN A 71 4.80 -2.28 17.82
N SER A 72 4.61 -1.29 16.96
CA SER A 72 4.92 -1.34 15.53
C SER A 72 5.60 -0.05 15.09
N VAL A 73 6.41 -0.16 14.05
CA VAL A 73 7.04 0.98 13.38
C VAL A 73 6.44 1.08 11.98
N ASP A 74 6.07 2.29 11.59
CA ASP A 74 5.44 2.56 10.29
C ASP A 74 6.13 3.69 9.56
N HIS A 75 5.93 3.73 8.24
CA HIS A 75 6.35 4.89 7.44
C HIS A 75 5.41 6.08 7.67
N ILE A 76 5.91 7.30 7.83
CA ILE A 76 5.07 8.51 7.89
C ILE A 76 4.46 8.76 6.51
N HIS A 77 5.31 8.89 5.50
CA HIS A 77 4.94 8.87 4.10
C HIS A 77 5.08 7.43 3.55
N PRO A 78 4.00 6.79 3.05
CA PRO A 78 4.05 5.39 2.63
C PRO A 78 5.02 5.13 1.47
N ARG A 79 5.71 3.99 1.50
CA ARG A 79 6.60 3.57 0.39
C ARG A 79 5.89 3.50 -0.95
N ALA A 80 4.62 3.07 -0.96
CA ALA A 80 3.80 3.00 -2.18
C ALA A 80 3.58 4.37 -2.84
N TRP A 81 3.81 5.47 -2.11
CA TRP A 81 3.69 6.84 -2.58
C TRP A 81 5.05 7.57 -2.64
N GLY A 82 6.16 6.84 -2.61
CA GLY A 82 7.52 7.39 -2.68
C GLY A 82 8.18 7.65 -1.32
N GLY A 83 7.63 7.14 -0.23
CA GLY A 83 8.25 7.21 1.09
C GLY A 83 9.58 6.47 1.19
N SER A 84 10.57 7.08 1.84
CA SER A 84 11.86 6.47 2.13
C SER A 84 11.77 5.50 3.32
N HIS A 85 12.74 4.60 3.44
CA HIS A 85 12.92 3.76 4.64
C HIS A 85 13.90 4.38 5.65
N ALA A 86 14.12 5.70 5.57
CA ALA A 86 15.04 6.42 6.44
C ALA A 86 14.39 6.73 7.79
N ARG A 87 15.20 6.94 8.84
CA ARG A 87 14.73 7.14 10.22
C ARG A 87 13.71 8.27 10.33
N GLU A 88 13.89 9.34 9.57
CA GLU A 88 13.07 10.55 9.56
C GLU A 88 11.66 10.28 9.04
N ASN A 89 11.50 9.25 8.21
CA ASN A 89 10.22 8.81 7.68
C ASN A 89 9.61 7.65 8.47
N LEU A 90 10.14 7.31 9.65
CA LEU A 90 9.61 6.25 10.51
C LEU A 90 9.00 6.81 11.80
N GLN A 91 7.92 6.20 12.24
CA GLN A 91 7.22 6.55 13.48
C GLN A 91 6.81 5.31 14.28
N GLY A 92 6.84 5.43 15.61
CA GLY A 92 6.27 4.46 16.53
C GLY A 92 4.75 4.56 16.62
N LEU A 93 4.05 3.45 16.41
CA LEU A 93 2.60 3.34 16.52
C LEU A 93 2.19 2.14 17.39
N CYS A 94 1.05 2.27 18.06
CA CYS A 94 0.34 1.12 18.60
C CYS A 94 -0.41 0.38 17.48
N LEU A 95 -0.74 -0.89 17.69
CA LEU A 95 -1.36 -1.74 16.67
C LEU A 95 -2.70 -1.17 16.15
N GLY A 96 -3.48 -0.51 17.00
CA GLY A 96 -4.75 0.12 16.60
C GLY A 96 -4.56 1.27 15.61
N CYS A 97 -3.61 2.17 15.90
CA CYS A 97 -3.30 3.30 15.04
C CYS A 97 -2.65 2.85 13.72
N GLN A 98 -1.75 1.86 13.78
CA GLN A 98 -1.16 1.22 12.60
C GLN A 98 -2.25 0.69 11.66
N LYS A 99 -3.17 -0.13 12.19
CA LYS A 99 -4.24 -0.72 11.39
C LYS A 99 -5.14 0.34 10.75
N ALA A 100 -5.48 1.39 11.51
CA ALA A 100 -6.27 2.50 11.01
C ALA A 100 -5.56 3.24 9.85
N LYS A 101 -4.25 3.47 9.96
CA LYS A 101 -3.43 4.08 8.91
C LYS A 101 -3.38 3.21 7.65
N THR A 102 -3.05 1.93 7.79
CA THR A 102 -3.04 0.98 6.66
C THR A 102 -4.40 0.90 5.95
N GLN A 103 -5.51 0.93 6.68
CA GLN A 103 -6.84 0.93 6.08
C GLN A 103 -7.14 2.20 5.28
N LYS A 104 -6.71 3.37 5.78
CA LYS A 104 -6.84 4.65 5.07
C LYS A 104 -6.02 4.63 3.78
N GLU A 105 -4.78 4.16 3.84
CA GLU A 105 -3.89 4.04 2.68
C GLU A 105 -4.40 3.05 1.64
N ALA A 106 -4.86 1.87 2.07
CA ALA A 106 -5.45 0.88 1.17
C ALA A 106 -6.71 1.42 0.48
N THR A 107 -7.48 2.25 1.18
CA THR A 107 -8.66 2.91 0.60
C THR A 107 -8.27 4.00 -0.40
N ALA A 108 -7.25 4.79 -0.09
CA ALA A 108 -6.71 5.80 -0.99
C ALA A 108 -6.08 5.18 -2.25
N GLY A 109 -5.29 4.11 -2.12
CA GLY A 109 -4.74 3.36 -3.25
C GLY A 109 -5.83 2.79 -4.16
N ARG A 110 -6.89 2.20 -3.59
CA ARG A 110 -8.05 1.72 -4.35
C ARG A 110 -8.78 2.83 -5.11
N LYS A 111 -8.89 4.03 -4.53
CA LYS A 111 -9.46 5.20 -5.23
C LYS A 111 -8.58 5.63 -6.42
N GLY A 112 -7.26 5.60 -6.26
CA GLY A 112 -6.31 5.88 -7.35
C GLY A 112 -6.51 4.95 -8.55
N TYR A 113 -6.69 3.65 -8.32
CA TYR A 113 -6.94 2.67 -9.39
C TYR A 113 -8.33 2.75 -10.05
N ARG A 114 -9.25 3.57 -9.52
CA ARG A 114 -10.61 3.75 -10.06
C ARG A 114 -10.75 5.04 -10.88
N ARG A 115 -9.72 5.88 -10.92
CA ARG A 115 -9.67 7.07 -11.78
C ARG A 115 -9.11 6.65 -13.13
#